data_AF-A0A1I6HQI3-F1
#
_entry.id   AF-A0A1I6HQI3-F1
#
_cell.length_a   1.000
_cell.length_b   1.000
_cell.length_c   1.000
_cell.angle_alpha   90.00
_cell.angle_beta   90.00
_cell.angle_gamma   90.00
#
_symmetry.space_group_name_H-M   'P 1'
#
loop_
_entity.id
_entity.type
_entity.pdbx_description
1 polymer ?
#
loop_
_entity_poly.entity_id
_entity_poly.type
_entity_poly.pdbx_seq_one_letter_code
_entity_poly.pdbx_strand_id
1 'polypeptide(L)' 'MGQFCAYHNPNPLTRHEYPYLLDVQNNLLNELKTTVVIPLMFLSESRSMMAF' A
#
# COMPACT_ATOMS: atom_id res chain seq x y z
N MET A 1 3.18 -2.94 11.55
CA MET A 1 3.86 -1.78 10.93
C MET A 1 3.31 -0.52 11.61
N GLY A 2 3.97 0.63 11.51
CA GLY A 2 3.45 1.86 12.13
C GLY A 2 2.39 2.51 11.24
N GLN A 3 1.35 3.10 11.84
CA GLN A 3 0.37 3.91 11.13
C GLN A 3 1.07 5.00 10.29
N PHE A 4 0.61 5.19 9.05
CA PHE A 4 1.13 6.11 8.04
C PHE A 4 2.57 5.82 7.57
N CYS A 5 3.08 4.61 7.81
CA CYS A 5 4.31 4.15 7.20
C CYS A 5 4.03 3.40 5.89
N ALA A 6 4.79 3.71 4.84
CA ALA A 6 4.82 2.91 3.62
C ALA A 6 5.86 1.79 3.73
N TYR A 7 5.55 0.62 3.22
CA TYR A 7 6.44 -0.53 3.19
C TYR A 7 6.39 -1.25 1.84
N HIS A 8 7.45 -2.00 1.50
CA HIS A 8 7.50 -2.76 0.26
C HIS A 8 6.43 -3.85 0.23
N ASN A 9 5.74 -3.98 -0.90
CA ASN A 9 4.79 -5.07 -1.12
C ASN A 9 5.54 -6.41 -1.26
N PRO A 10 5.36 -7.37 -0.33
CA PRO A 10 6.05 -8.66 -0.40
C PRO A 10 5.44 -9.60 -1.45
N ASN A 11 4.24 -9.32 -1.96
CA ASN A 11 3.55 -10.20 -2.89
C ASN A 11 4.20 -10.15 -4.28
N PRO A 12 4.83 -11.25 -4.76
CA PRO A 12 5.54 -11.25 -6.04
C PRO A 12 4.63 -11.04 -7.24
N LEU A 13 3.33 -11.35 -7.11
CA LEU A 13 2.36 -11.23 -8.20
C LEU A 13 1.94 -9.77 -8.43
N THR A 14 1.90 -8.95 -7.38
CA THR A 14 1.39 -7.57 -7.46
C THR A 14 2.43 -6.50 -7.16
N ARG A 15 3.61 -6.85 -6.66
CA ARG A 15 4.68 -5.88 -6.32
C ARG A 15 5.19 -5.05 -7.49
N HIS A 16 4.99 -5.51 -8.73
CA HIS A 16 5.37 -4.74 -9.91
C HIS A 16 4.40 -3.57 -10.13
N GLU A 17 3.10 -3.81 -9.99
CA GLU A 17 2.06 -2.80 -10.19
C GLU A 17 1.89 -1.90 -8.94
N TYR A 18 2.03 -2.50 -7.76
CA TYR A 18 1.88 -1.84 -6.46
C TYR A 18 3.13 -2.11 -5.60
N PRO A 19 4.24 -1.39 -5.84
CA PRO A 19 5.51 -1.63 -5.15
C PRO A 19 5.50 -1.31 -3.65
N TYR A 20 4.60 -0.42 -3.21
CA TYR A 20 4.49 -0.02 -1.81
C TYR A 20 3.05 -0.14 -1.31
N LEU A 21 2.92 -0.40 0.00
CA LEU A 21 1.66 -0.45 0.72
C LEU A 21 1.75 0.56 1.87
N LEU A 22 0.79 1.50 1.93
CA LEU A 22 0.68 2.48 3.01
C LEU A 22 -0.20 1.92 4.12
N ASP A 23 0.34 1.78 5.33
CA ASP A 23 -0.44 1.43 6.51
C ASP A 23 -1.34 2.61 6.92
N VAL A 24 -2.65 2.40 6.94
CA VAL A 24 -3.63 3.40 7.40
C VAL A 24 -4.38 2.93 8.65
N GLN A 25 -4.01 1.77 9.19
CA GLN A 25 -4.66 1.21 10.37
C GLN A 25 -4.35 2.05 11.60
N ASN A 26 -5.37 2.26 12.42
CA ASN A 26 -5.17 2.91 13.71
C ASN A 26 -4.32 2.01 14.61
N ASN A 27 -3.31 2.59 15.27
CA ASN A 27 -2.39 1.86 16.15
C ASN A 27 -3.09 1.10 17.31
N LEU A 28 -4.31 1.49 17.69
CA LEU A 28 -5.14 0.76 18.67
C LEU A 28 -5.46 -0.68 18.23
N LEU A 29 -5.34 -0.98 16.93
CA LEU A 29 -5.61 -2.30 16.34
C LEU A 29 -4.34 -3.09 16.01
N ASN A 30 -3.16 -2.66 16.47
CA ASN A 30 -1.87 -3.27 16.11
C ASN A 30 -1.69 -4.72 16.58
N GLU A 31 -2.54 -5.22 17.48
CA GLU A 31 -2.53 -6.63 17.91
C GLU A 31 -3.13 -7.59 16.85
N LEU A 32 -3.85 -7.05 15.85
CA LEU A 32 -4.41 -7.85 14.77
C LEU A 32 -3.29 -8.39 13.86
N LYS A 33 -3.50 -9.61 13.34
CA LYS A 33 -2.57 -10.25 12.38
C LYS A 33 -2.60 -9.61 10.99
N THR A 34 -3.60 -8.77 10.72
CA THR A 34 -3.85 -8.11 9.44
C THR A 34 -3.89 -6.60 9.65
N THR A 35 -3.43 -5.83 8.65
CA THR A 35 -3.51 -4.37 8.65
C THR A 35 -4.27 -3.88 7.41
N VAL A 36 -4.97 -2.75 7.54
CA VAL A 36 -5.63 -2.06 6.43
C VAL A 36 -4.61 -1.17 5.72
N VAL A 37 -4.48 -1.34 4.40
CA VAL A 37 -3.51 -0.59 3.59
C VAL A 37 -4.08 0.00 2.32
N ILE A 38 -3.40 1.04 1.82
CA ILE A 38 -3.60 1.60 0.48
C ILE A 38 -2.40 1.20 -0.40
N PRO A 39 -2.62 0.52 -1.54
CA PRO A 39 -1.54 0.23 -2.48
C PRO A 39 -1.11 1.50 -3.22
N LEU A 40 0.21 1.70 -3.33
CA LEU A 40 0.81 2.84 -4.02
C LEU A 40 1.44 2.36 -5.33
N MET A 41 1.21 3.11 -6.40
CA MET A 41 1.79 2.90 -7.73
C MET A 41 2.60 4.13 -8.15
N PHE A 42 3.55 3.96 -9.06
CA PHE A 42 4.29 5.09 -9.62
C PHE A 42 3.41 5.92 -10.55
N LEU A 43 3.47 7.24 -10.40
CA LEU A 43 2.76 8.18 -11.28
C LEU A 43 3.17 8.01 -12.75
N SER A 44 4.42 7.65 -13.03
CA SER A 44 4.87 7.35 -14.40
C SER A 44 4.11 6.18 -15.04
N GLU A 45 3.53 5.30 -14.22
CA GLU A 45 2.80 4.11 -14.64
C GLU A 45 1.28 4.30 -14.54
N SER A 46 0.79 5.45 -14.04
CA SER A 46 -0.64 5.73 -13.81
C SER A 46 -1.42 6.05 -15.10
N ARG A 47 -1.04 5.43 -16.22
CA ARG A 47 -1.46 5.75 -17.60
C ARG A 47 -2.99 5.73 -17.81
N SER A 48 -3.74 5.07 -16.92
CA SER A 48 -5.19 4.94 -17.01
C SER A 48 -6.01 5.78 -16.01
N MET A 49 -5.37 6.40 -15.01
CA MET A 49 -6.11 6.99 -13.87
C MET A 49 -6.22 8.52 -13.90
N MET A 50 -5.58 9.18 -14.87
CA MET A 50 -5.61 10.63 -15.11
C MET A 50 -6.68 11.03 -16.14
N ALA A 51 -7.78 10.28 -16.21
CA ALA A 51 -8.88 10.52 -17.17
C ALA A 51 -10.19 10.99 -16.49
N PHE A 52 -10.12 11.47 -15.25
CA PHE A 52 -11.28 11.97 -14.49
C PHE A 52 -11.15 13.46 -14.22
#